data_AF-A0A1J3JF33-F1
#
_entry.id   AF-A0A1J3JF33-F1
#
_cell.length_a   1.000
_cell.length_b   1.000
_cell.length_c   1.000
_cell.angle_alpha   90.00
_cell.angle_beta   90.00
_cell.angle_gamma   90.00
#
_symmetry.space_group_name_H-M   'P 1'
#
loop_
_entity.id
_entity.type
_entity.pdbx_description
1 polymer ?
#
loop_
_entity_poly.entity_id
_entity_poly.type
_entity_poly.pdbx_seq_one_letter_code
_entity_poly.pdbx_strand_id
1 'polypeptide(L)'
;LAEKRVEESMAALEEGRRVAIEAQEKRTLSPNTLLSLNNEIKAKRQELADQLAEAISQPSTRAGELRSAVLALKKLGDGSRAHTLLLRSYERRLQANIQSLRSSNTSYGV
;
A
#
# COMPACT_ATOMS: atom_id res chain seq x y z
N LEU A 1 -7.80 -6.19 2.05
CA LEU A 1 -7.51 -6.03 0.61
C LEU A 1 -6.84 -7.31 0.15
N ALA A 2 -7.52 -8.16 -0.63
CA ALA A 2 -6.95 -9.45 -1.03
C ALA A 2 -5.72 -9.24 -1.93
N GLU A 3 -4.66 -10.03 -1.73
CA GLU A 3 -3.38 -9.93 -2.44
C GLU A 3 -3.54 -9.85 -3.97
N LYS A 4 -4.45 -10.64 -4.54
CA LYS A 4 -4.80 -10.59 -5.98
C LYS A 4 -5.31 -9.23 -6.44
N ARG A 5 -6.13 -8.55 -5.61
CA ARG A 5 -6.69 -7.24 -5.95
C ARG A 5 -5.64 -6.14 -5.95
N VAL A 6 -4.59 -6.28 -5.13
CA VAL A 6 -3.43 -5.36 -5.15
C VAL A 6 -2.67 -5.50 -6.46
N GLU A 7 -2.39 -6.74 -6.87
CA GLU A 7 -1.63 -7.00 -8.09
C GLU A 7 -2.39 -6.57 -9.36
N GLU A 8 -3.69 -6.83 -9.44
CA GLU A 8 -4.56 -6.33 -10.51
C GLU A 8 -4.58 -4.80 -10.58
N SER A 9 -4.69 -4.12 -9.44
CA SER A 9 -4.71 -2.65 -9.38
C SER A 9 -3.36 -2.04 -9.79
N MET A 10 -2.26 -2.68 -9.41
CA MET A 10 -0.91 -2.29 -9.83
C MET A 10 -0.71 -2.50 -11.33
N ALA A 11 -1.20 -3.60 -11.89
CA ALA A 11 -1.12 -3.90 -13.32
C ALA A 11 -1.94 -2.88 -14.15
N ALA A 12 -3.16 -2.55 -13.70
CA ALA A 12 -4.00 -1.55 -14.34
C ALA A 12 -3.38 -0.15 -14.33
N LEU A 13 -2.69 0.24 -13.25
CA LEU A 13 -1.95 1.51 -13.18
C LEU A 13 -0.77 1.55 -14.16
N GLU A 14 -0.01 0.45 -14.29
CA GLU A 14 1.12 0.39 -15.22
C GLU A 14 0.66 0.38 -16.67
N GLU A 15 -0.45 -0.29 -16.97
CA GLU A 15 -1.14 -0.24 -18.25
C GLU A 15 -1.56 1.19 -18.60
N GLY A 16 -2.27 1.88 -17.70
CA GLY A 16 -2.69 3.27 -17.89
C GLY A 16 -1.51 4.21 -18.12
N ARG A 17 -0.40 4.00 -17.40
CA ARG A 17 0.85 4.75 -17.61
C ARG A 17 1.43 4.50 -19.00
N ARG A 18 1.45 3.26 -19.47
CA ARG A 18 1.95 2.91 -20.81
C ARG A 18 1.11 3.58 -21.91
N VAL A 19 -0.22 3.54 -21.78
CA VAL A 19 -1.13 4.20 -22.73
C VAL A 19 -0.92 5.71 -22.74
N ALA A 20 -0.71 6.34 -21.59
CA ALA A 20 -0.41 7.77 -21.51
C ALA A 20 0.90 8.14 -22.23
N ILE A 21 1.96 7.34 -22.06
CA ILE A 21 3.25 7.52 -22.74
C ILE A 21 3.10 7.34 -24.25
N GLU A 22 2.43 6.29 -24.69
CA GLU A 22 2.19 6.01 -26.10
C GLU A 22 1.38 7.14 -26.77
N ALA A 23 0.36 7.66 -26.07
CA ALA A 23 -0.43 8.77 -26.56
C ALA A 23 0.35 10.09 -26.62
N GLN A 24 1.31 10.29 -25.71
CA GLN A 24 2.25 11.41 -25.74
C GLN A 24 3.20 11.32 -26.93
N GLU A 25 3.80 10.15 -27.16
CA GLU A 25 4.76 9.90 -28.24
C GLU A 25 4.10 10.03 -29.62
N LYS A 26 2.90 9.45 -29.77
CA LYS A 26 2.15 9.50 -31.02
C LYS A 26 1.38 10.80 -31.22
N ARG A 27 1.40 11.72 -30.24
CA ARG A 27 0.59 12.97 -30.21
C ARG A 27 -0.88 12.73 -30.56
N THR A 28 -1.43 11.59 -30.16
CA THR A 28 -2.81 11.21 -30.49
C THR A 28 -3.85 11.89 -29.61
N LEU A 29 -3.43 12.39 -28.44
CA LEU A 29 -4.29 13.11 -27.50
C LEU A 29 -3.95 14.60 -27.48
N SER A 30 -4.98 15.43 -27.25
CA SER A 30 -4.77 16.85 -26.99
C SER A 30 -3.96 17.05 -25.71
N PRO A 31 -3.12 18.10 -25.60
CA PRO A 31 -2.33 18.37 -24.40
C PRO A 31 -3.16 18.43 -23.12
N ASN A 32 -4.38 18.98 -23.19
CA ASN A 32 -5.29 19.08 -22.04
C ASN A 32 -5.82 17.71 -21.60
N THR A 33 -6.15 16.83 -22.55
CA THR A 33 -6.60 15.47 -22.26
C THR A 33 -5.49 14.63 -21.68
N LEU A 34 -4.27 14.77 -22.22
CA LEU A 34 -3.07 14.09 -21.73
C LEU A 34 -2.73 14.53 -20.29
N LEU A 35 -2.80 15.83 -20.03
CA LEU A 35 -2.56 16.40 -18.70
C LEU A 35 -3.61 15.92 -17.69
N SER A 36 -4.89 15.85 -18.09
CA SER A 36 -5.97 15.30 -17.27
C SER A 36 -5.75 13.82 -16.95
N LEU A 37 -5.39 13.01 -17.95
CA LEU A 37 -5.09 11.58 -17.79
C LEU A 37 -3.92 11.36 -16.81
N ASN A 38 -2.84 12.12 -16.96
CA ASN A 38 -1.68 12.03 -16.05
C ASN A 38 -2.05 12.42 -14.60
N ASN A 39 -2.88 13.45 -14.43
CA ASN A 39 -3.37 13.84 -13.11
C ASN A 39 -4.23 12.74 -12.48
N GLU A 40 -5.10 12.10 -13.26
CA GLU A 40 -5.94 11.01 -12.78
C GLU A 40 -5.13 9.76 -12.42
N ILE A 41 -4.12 9.39 -13.24
CA ILE A 41 -3.17 8.32 -12.92
C ILE A 41 -2.44 8.62 -11.61
N LYS A 42 -1.99 9.87 -11.42
CA LYS A 42 -1.32 10.29 -10.18
C LYS A 42 -2.25 10.21 -8.97
N ALA A 43 -3.50 10.65 -9.11
CA ALA A 43 -4.50 10.56 -8.04
C ALA A 43 -4.78 9.10 -7.66
N LYS A 44 -4.98 8.22 -8.65
CA LYS A 44 -5.20 6.78 -8.42
C LYS A 44 -4.00 6.08 -7.79
N ARG A 45 -2.79 6.49 -8.17
CA ARG A 45 -1.54 6.00 -7.56
C ARG A 45 -1.47 6.36 -6.07
N GLN A 46 -1.84 7.60 -5.73
CA GLN A 46 -1.87 8.08 -4.35
C GLN A 46 -2.95 7.35 -3.53
N GLU A 47 -4.16 7.22 -4.07
CA GLU A 47 -5.27 6.50 -3.42
C GLU A 47 -4.88 5.04 -3.10
N LEU A 48 -4.24 4.36 -4.05
CA LEU A 48 -3.75 2.99 -3.83
C LEU A 48 -2.66 2.94 -2.75
N ALA A 49 -1.74 3.91 -2.74
CA ALA A 49 -0.71 4.00 -1.70
C ALA A 49 -1.31 4.19 -0.31
N ASP A 50 -2.36 5.01 -0.19
CA ASP A 50 -3.04 5.24 1.08
C ASP A 50 -3.82 4.01 1.56
N GLN A 51 -4.51 3.30 0.66
CA GLN A 51 -5.18 2.03 0.98
C GLN A 51 -4.19 0.94 1.43
N LEU A 52 -3.03 0.86 0.78
CA LEU A 52 -1.96 -0.06 1.19
C LEU A 52 -1.39 0.31 2.56
N ALA A 53 -1.21 1.60 2.83
CA ALA A 53 -0.72 2.09 4.11
C ALA A 53 -1.70 1.77 5.26
N GLU A 54 -3.00 1.92 5.01
CA GLU A 54 -4.04 1.54 5.96
C GLU A 54 -4.02 0.03 6.22
N ALA A 55 -3.92 -0.79 5.18
CA ALA A 55 -3.86 -2.25 5.32
C ALA A 55 -2.62 -2.71 6.11
N ILE A 56 -1.44 -2.12 5.89
CA ILE A 56 -0.22 -2.42 6.68
C ILE A 56 -0.41 -2.03 8.15
N SER A 57 -1.21 -1.00 8.40
CA SER A 57 -1.47 -0.47 9.73
C SER A 57 -2.50 -1.25 10.53
N GLN A 58 -3.23 -2.18 9.91
CA GLN A 58 -4.22 -2.99 10.61
C GLN A 58 -3.54 -4.15 11.39
N PRO A 59 -3.88 -4.34 12.69
CA PRO A 59 -3.28 -5.39 13.51
C PRO A 59 -3.71 -6.81 13.12
N SER A 60 -4.81 -6.96 12.38
CA SER A 60 -5.34 -8.22 11.88
C SER A 60 -4.73 -8.68 10.56
N THR A 61 -3.87 -7.87 9.93
CA THR A 61 -3.29 -8.17 8.62
C THR A 61 -2.30 -9.33 8.73
N ARG A 62 -2.50 -10.37 7.90
CA ARG A 62 -1.63 -11.55 7.91
C ARG A 62 -0.23 -11.18 7.39
N ALA A 63 0.79 -11.87 7.89
CA ALA A 63 2.19 -11.57 7.54
C ALA A 63 2.49 -11.66 6.02
N GLY A 64 1.78 -12.53 5.29
CA GLY A 64 1.86 -12.62 3.82
C GLY A 64 1.34 -11.35 3.14
N GLU A 65 0.12 -10.95 3.46
CA GLU A 65 -0.52 -9.74 2.93
C GLU A 65 0.28 -8.48 3.27
N LEU A 66 0.87 -8.43 4.46
CA LEU A 66 1.68 -7.31 4.90
C LEU A 66 2.96 -7.16 4.06
N ARG A 67 3.65 -8.25 3.75
CA ARG A 67 4.84 -8.22 2.88
C ARG A 67 4.48 -7.79 1.46
N SER A 68 3.41 -8.34 0.91
CA SER A 68 2.95 -8.02 -0.44
C SER A 68 2.51 -6.56 -0.55
N ALA A 69 1.83 -6.01 0.47
CA ALA A 69 1.48 -4.60 0.53
C ALA A 69 2.70 -3.68 0.63
N VAL A 70 3.71 -4.02 1.44
CA VAL A 70 4.96 -3.26 1.54
C VAL A 70 5.74 -3.28 0.23
N LEU A 71 5.80 -4.42 -0.47
CA LEU A 71 6.43 -4.53 -1.78
C LEU A 71 5.69 -3.70 -2.84
N ALA A 72 4.36 -3.70 -2.83
CA ALA A 72 3.56 -2.86 -3.71
C ALA A 72 3.82 -1.37 -3.46
N LEU A 73 3.84 -0.94 -2.19
CA LEU A 73 4.14 0.45 -1.82
C LEU A 73 5.55 0.87 -2.26
N LYS A 74 6.55 -0.03 -2.14
CA LYS A 74 7.89 0.18 -2.68
C LYS A 74 7.88 0.36 -4.20
N LYS A 75 7.15 -0.47 -4.95
CA LYS A 75 7.00 -0.35 -6.41
C LYS A 75 6.31 0.96 -6.82
N LEU A 76 5.42 1.49 -5.98
CA LEU A 76 4.79 2.80 -6.17
C LEU A 76 5.73 3.99 -5.90
N GLY A 77 6.97 3.76 -5.44
CA GLY A 77 7.95 4.81 -5.16
C GLY A 77 7.94 5.31 -3.71
N ASP A 78 6.99 4.86 -2.90
CA ASP A 78 6.82 5.24 -1.49
C ASP A 78 7.62 4.34 -0.54
N GLY A 79 8.88 4.06 -0.88
CA GLY A 79 9.71 3.09 -0.16
C GLY A 79 10.00 3.45 1.30
N SER A 80 10.28 4.72 1.59
CA SER A 80 10.53 5.21 2.95
C SER A 80 9.29 5.09 3.84
N ARG A 81 8.12 5.47 3.28
CA ARG A 81 6.81 5.33 3.92
C ARG A 81 6.49 3.86 4.19
N ALA A 82 6.78 2.96 3.24
CA ALA A 82 6.58 1.52 3.38
C ALA A 82 7.39 0.94 4.55
N HIS A 83 8.66 1.34 4.65
CA HIS A 83 9.56 0.87 5.69
C HIS A 83 9.12 1.34 7.09
N THR A 84 8.76 2.62 7.22
CA THR A 84 8.24 3.17 8.48
C THR A 84 6.97 2.44 8.95
N LEU A 85 6.04 2.16 8.03
CA LEU A 85 4.80 1.45 8.35
C LEU A 85 5.04 -0.01 8.75
N LEU A 86 6.00 -0.68 8.10
CA LEU A 86 6.44 -2.02 8.46
C LEU A 86 6.96 -2.05 9.90
N LEU A 87 7.87 -1.14 10.25
CA LEU A 87 8.44 -1.06 11.60
C LEU A 87 7.36 -0.79 12.66
N ARG A 88 6.45 0.16 12.42
CA ARG A 88 5.32 0.45 13.31
C ARG A 88 4.37 -0.72 13.50
N SER A 89 4.17 -1.54 12.46
CA SER A 89 3.33 -2.75 12.56
C SER A 89 3.97 -3.80 13.47
N TYR A 90 5.29 -4.01 13.33
CA TYR A 90 6.04 -4.89 14.23
C TYR A 90 6.06 -4.40 15.67
N GLU A 91 6.29 -3.10 15.87
CA GLU A 91 6.28 -2.47 17.20
C GLU A 91 4.94 -2.72 17.91
N ARG A 92 3.81 -2.45 17.23
CA ARG A 92 2.47 -2.67 17.82
C ARG A 92 2.20 -4.13 18.15
N ARG A 93 2.62 -5.06 17.29
CA ARG A 93 2.50 -6.50 17.58
C ARG A 93 3.32 -6.91 18.80
N LEU A 94 4.53 -6.37 18.92
CA LEU A 94 5.38 -6.63 20.08
C LEU A 94 4.75 -6.08 21.37
N GLN A 95 4.25 -4.85 21.34
CA GLN A 95 3.55 -4.24 22.48
C GLN A 95 2.30 -5.04 22.88
N ALA A 96 1.49 -5.49 21.91
CA ALA A 96 0.32 -6.31 22.18
C ALA A 96 0.68 -7.65 22.83
N ASN A 97 1.73 -8.32 22.35
CA ASN A 97 2.23 -9.56 22.95
C ASN A 97 2.74 -9.34 24.39
N ILE A 98 3.51 -8.27 24.64
CA ILE A 98 3.99 -7.92 25.98
C ILE A 98 2.81 -7.67 26.92
N GLN A 99 1.80 -6.93 26.47
CA GLN A 99 0.62 -6.64 27.28
C GLN A 99 -0.18 -7.91 27.60
N SER A 100 -0.36 -8.82 26.64
CA SER A 100 -1.02 -10.11 26.83
C SER A 100 -0.29 -11.01 27.83
N LEU A 101 1.04 -11.06 27.76
CA LEU A 101 1.86 -11.80 28.73
C LEU A 101 1.73 -11.22 30.14
N ARG A 102 1.74 -9.88 30.28
CA ARG A 102 1.56 -9.20 31.57
C ARG A 102 0.19 -9.46 32.18
N SER A 103 -0.89 -9.40 31.39
CA SER A 103 -2.25 -9.67 31.88
C SER A 103 -2.48 -11.13 32.25
N SER A 104 -1.75 -12.06 31.61
CA SER A 104 -1.81 -13.49 31.95
C SER A 104 -1.17 -13.79 33.31
N ASN A 105 -0.17 -13.01 33.71
CA ASN A 105 0.53 -13.17 35.00
C ASN A 105 -0.22 -12.54 36.19
N THR A 106 -1.20 -11.68 35.96
CA THR A 106 -2.03 -11.07 37.02
C THR A 106 -3.27 -11.90 37.37
N SER A 107 -3.52 -13.02 36.68
CA SER A 107 -4.71 -13.87 36.89
C SER A 107 -4.54 -14.97 37.95
N TYR A 108 -3.37 -15.09 38.58
CA TYR A 108 -3.13 -16.01 39.69
C TYR A 108 -3.14 -15.23 41.02
N GLY A 109 -4.34 -14.92 41.52
CA GLY A 109 -4.48 -14.17 42.77
C GLY A 109 -5.93 -13.85 43.12
N VAL A 110 -6.77 -14.88 43.27
CA VAL A 110 -8.00 -14.85 44.08
C VAL A 110 -8.10 -16.13 44.89
#